data_AF-A0A1R1X750-F1
#
_entry.id   AF-A0A1R1X750-F1
#
_cell.length_a   1.000
_cell.length_b   1.000
_cell.length_c   1.000
_cell.angle_alpha   90.00
_cell.angle_beta   90.00
_cell.angle_gamma   90.00
#
_symmetry.space_group_name_H-M   'P 1'
#
loop_
_entity.id
_entity.type
_entity.pdbx_description
1 polymer ?
#
loop_
_entity_poly.entity_id
_entity_poly.type
_entity_poly.pdbx_seq_one_letter_code
_entity_poly.pdbx_strand_id
1 'polypeptide(L)'
;MPTQPFDVILGSNFIVAAQVNYDPVKLTINFIQNGKTDSFSIMPSGSKITEWAPLILAAGALDCLPCSDPDIISILREVAELFNPTPSVIKTDFPHQLRLTNYQPCRARMRRYSPEETRTLREHIKELYQAGYARPSVSPYSANPFIVPKSDGSARVVINFRPLNKITIRVEYRFQELA
;
A
#
# COMPACT_ATOMS: atom_id res chain seq x y z
N MET A 1 -3.47 -35.08 13.42
CA MET A 1 -3.86 -34.22 12.28
C MET A 1 -2.65 -34.07 11.39
N PRO A 2 -2.78 -34.13 10.06
CA PRO A 2 -1.64 -33.99 9.17
C PRO A 2 -1.00 -32.62 9.42
N THR A 3 0.28 -32.63 9.74
CA THR A 3 1.12 -31.50 10.11
C THR A 3 1.34 -30.61 8.90
N GLN A 4 0.37 -29.74 8.61
CA GLN A 4 0.56 -28.68 7.63
C GLN A 4 1.50 -27.63 8.27
N PRO A 5 2.64 -27.31 7.66
CA PRO A 5 3.57 -26.33 8.22
C PRO A 5 2.98 -24.92 8.11
N PHE A 6 3.06 -24.16 9.19
CA PHE A 6 2.62 -22.77 9.26
C PHE A 6 3.84 -21.87 9.52
N ASP A 7 3.92 -20.74 8.82
CA ASP A 7 4.87 -19.67 9.16
C ASP A 7 4.32 -18.94 10.39
N VAL A 8 4.98 -19.11 11.55
CA VAL A 8 4.56 -18.52 12.83
C VAL A 8 5.61 -17.51 13.29
N ILE A 9 5.21 -16.24 13.42
CA ILE A 9 6.01 -15.21 14.08
C ILE A 9 5.50 -15.07 15.51
N LEU A 10 6.27 -15.58 16.48
CA LEU A 10 5.98 -15.36 17.90
C LEU A 10 6.81 -14.17 18.42
N GLY A 11 6.14 -13.21 19.05
CA GLY A 11 6.83 -12.13 19.75
C GLY A 11 7.61 -12.64 20.96
N SER A 12 8.76 -12.03 21.26
CA SER A 12 9.59 -12.38 22.42
C SER A 12 8.81 -12.33 23.74
N ASN A 13 7.95 -11.33 23.92
CA ASN A 13 7.10 -11.19 25.10
C ASN A 13 6.14 -12.38 25.28
N PHE A 14 5.61 -12.91 24.16
CA PHE A 14 4.71 -14.06 24.19
C PHE A 14 5.44 -15.36 24.56
N ILE A 15 6.64 -15.57 24.01
CA ILE A 15 7.49 -16.74 24.32
C ILE A 15 7.78 -16.79 25.83
N VAL A 16 8.12 -15.63 26.41
CA VAL A 16 8.41 -15.51 27.85
C VAL A 16 7.15 -15.72 28.69
N ALA A 17 6.03 -15.10 28.32
CA ALA A 17 4.78 -15.18 29.07
C ALA A 17 4.18 -16.59 29.07
N ALA A 18 4.24 -17.30 27.94
CA ALA A 18 3.69 -18.64 27.78
C ALA A 18 4.66 -19.77 28.16
N GLN A 19 5.84 -19.43 28.73
CA GLN A 19 6.90 -20.38 29.12
C GLN A 19 7.23 -21.40 28.02
N VAL A 20 7.29 -20.90 26.79
CA VAL A 20 7.44 -21.72 25.60
C VAL A 20 8.90 -22.13 25.46
N ASN A 21 9.15 -23.43 25.26
CA ASN A 21 10.51 -23.92 25.03
C ASN A 21 10.80 -23.97 23.51
N TYR A 22 11.65 -23.05 23.04
CA TYR A 22 12.09 -22.96 21.65
C TYR A 22 13.49 -23.58 21.48
N ASP A 23 13.59 -24.58 20.61
CA ASP A 23 14.88 -25.15 20.18
C ASP A 23 15.25 -24.55 18.80
N PRO A 24 16.23 -23.63 18.73
CA PRO A 24 16.61 -22.97 17.50
C PRO A 24 17.34 -23.89 16.50
N VAL A 25 17.89 -25.02 16.97
CA VAL A 25 18.62 -25.98 16.12
C VAL A 25 17.64 -26.89 15.40
N LYS A 26 16.61 -27.36 16.14
CA LYS A 26 15.57 -28.24 15.59
C LYS A 26 14.40 -27.47 14.98
N LEU A 27 14.37 -26.15 15.14
CA LEU A 27 13.26 -25.29 14.75
C LEU A 27 11.92 -25.78 15.33
N THR A 28 11.95 -26.27 16.57
CA THR A 28 10.76 -26.79 17.25
C THR A 28 10.35 -25.88 18.40
N ILE A 29 9.05 -25.67 18.52
CA ILE A 29 8.42 -24.92 19.62
C ILE A 29 7.55 -25.89 20.41
N ASN A 30 7.77 -25.95 21.72
CA ASN A 30 7.01 -26.80 22.64
C ASN A 30 6.15 -25.93 23.56
N PHE A 31 4.85 -26.18 23.55
CA PHE A 31 3.88 -25.58 24.46
C PHE A 31 3.52 -26.58 25.54
N ILE A 32 3.56 -26.16 26.80
CA ILE A 32 3.16 -26.98 27.92
C ILE A 32 1.82 -26.43 28.43
N GLN A 33 0.74 -27.19 28.21
CA GLN A 33 -0.59 -26.82 28.68
C GLN A 33 -1.18 -27.99 29.48
N ASN A 34 -1.52 -27.75 30.75
CA ASN A 34 -2.15 -28.74 31.65
C ASN A 34 -1.43 -30.11 31.71
N GLY A 35 -0.09 -30.11 31.64
CA GLY A 35 0.73 -31.33 31.69
C GLY A 35 0.84 -32.10 30.38
N LYS A 36 0.23 -31.62 29.29
CA LYS A 36 0.47 -32.09 27.92
C LYS A 36 1.44 -31.16 27.21
N THR A 37 2.38 -31.76 26.49
CA THR A 37 3.35 -31.04 25.67
C THR A 37 2.94 -31.16 24.20
N ASP A 38 2.55 -30.04 23.60
CA ASP A 38 2.25 -29.95 22.18
C ASP A 38 3.46 -29.35 21.46
N SER A 39 4.01 -30.11 20.50
CA SER A 39 5.22 -29.76 19.76
C SER A 39 4.90 -29.36 18.32
N PHE A 40 5.42 -28.22 17.88
CA PHE A 40 5.27 -27.70 16.52
C PHE A 40 6.65 -27.55 15.86
N SER A 41 6.76 -27.97 14.61
CA SER A 41 7.98 -27.84 13.79
C SER A 41 7.83 -26.71 12.79
N ILE A 42 8.81 -25.80 12.75
CA ILE A 42 8.87 -24.67 11.82
C ILE A 42 9.74 -25.08 10.64
N MET A 43 9.26 -24.82 9.42
CA MET A 43 10.09 -24.94 8.22
C MET A 43 10.68 -23.57 7.87
N PRO A 44 11.98 -23.48 7.54
CA PRO A 44 12.55 -22.24 7.02
C PRO A 44 11.94 -21.98 5.64
N SER A 45 11.15 -20.92 5.52
CA SER A 45 10.65 -20.42 4.25
C SER A 45 11.85 -20.05 3.37
N GLY A 46 12.03 -20.75 2.24
CA GLY A 46 13.06 -20.45 1.23
C GLY A 46 12.82 -19.13 0.48
N SER A 47 11.87 -18.32 0.94
CA SER A 47 11.37 -17.11 0.28
C SER A 47 12.11 -15.90 0.85
N LYS A 48 12.86 -15.18 0.00
CA LYS A 48 13.29 -13.81 0.32
C LYS A 48 12.03 -12.94 0.36
N ILE A 49 11.68 -12.46 1.54
CA ILE A 49 10.48 -11.65 1.79
C ILE A 49 10.67 -10.27 1.15
N THR A 50 10.05 -10.03 0.01
CA THR A 50 9.81 -8.68 -0.53
C THR A 50 8.32 -8.53 -0.83
N GLU A 51 7.75 -7.50 -0.21
CA GLU A 51 6.37 -7.01 -0.31
C GLU A 51 5.27 -7.87 0.35
N TRP A 52 4.36 -7.20 1.06
CA TRP A 52 3.11 -7.70 1.67
C TRP A 52 3.08 -8.18 3.13
N ALA A 53 4.08 -7.85 3.94
CA ALA A 53 4.03 -8.04 5.40
C ALA A 53 2.94 -7.26 6.19
N PRO A 54 2.39 -6.09 5.76
CA PRO A 54 1.51 -5.32 6.66
C PRO A 54 0.07 -5.83 6.80
N LEU A 55 -0.50 -6.50 5.79
CA LEU A 55 -1.94 -6.82 5.79
C LEU A 55 -2.30 -8.08 6.60
N ILE A 56 -1.39 -9.06 6.71
CA ILE A 56 -1.60 -10.24 7.57
C ILE A 56 -1.33 -9.90 9.05
N LEU A 57 -0.47 -8.91 9.31
CA LEU A 57 -0.14 -8.46 10.67
C LEU A 57 -1.36 -7.83 11.38
N ALA A 58 -2.24 -7.14 10.66
CA ALA A 58 -3.39 -6.44 11.25
C ALA A 58 -4.52 -7.39 11.70
N ALA A 59 -4.74 -8.49 10.98
CA ALA A 59 -5.80 -9.44 11.33
C ALA A 59 -5.43 -10.30 12.56
N GLY A 60 -4.17 -10.72 12.69
CA GLY A 60 -3.70 -11.48 13.85
C GLY A 60 -3.39 -10.63 15.08
N ALA A 61 -3.09 -9.34 14.92
CA ALA A 61 -2.80 -8.44 16.04
C ALA A 61 -4.05 -8.07 16.86
N LEU A 62 -5.25 -8.09 16.26
CA LEU A 62 -6.50 -7.82 16.99
C LEU A 62 -6.81 -8.89 18.05
N ASP A 63 -6.43 -10.15 17.78
CA ASP A 63 -6.65 -11.28 18.70
C ASP A 63 -5.51 -11.46 19.71
N CYS A 64 -4.36 -10.82 19.49
CA CYS A 64 -3.14 -10.96 20.31
C CYS A 64 -2.91 -9.80 21.30
N LEU A 65 -3.80 -8.81 21.40
CA LEU A 65 -3.69 -7.75 22.40
C LEU A 65 -4.21 -8.27 23.74
N PRO A 66 -3.35 -8.55 24.74
CA PRO A 66 -3.74 -9.21 25.99
C PRO A 66 -4.55 -8.30 26.95
N CYS A 67 -4.94 -7.11 26.50
CA CYS A 67 -5.71 -6.13 27.25
C CYS A 67 -6.29 -5.07 26.30
N SER A 68 -6.84 -5.49 25.16
CA SER A 68 -7.58 -4.53 24.33
C SER A 68 -8.93 -4.29 24.95
N ASP A 69 -9.14 -3.05 25.42
CA ASP A 69 -10.44 -2.55 25.79
C ASP A 69 -11.45 -2.90 24.68
N PRO A 70 -12.55 -3.62 24.98
CA PRO A 70 -13.55 -4.00 23.98
C PRO A 70 -14.07 -2.79 23.20
N ASP A 71 -14.05 -1.60 23.82
CA ASP A 71 -14.48 -0.35 23.20
C ASP A 71 -13.53 0.04 22.06
N ILE A 72 -12.21 -0.12 22.22
CA ILE A 72 -11.23 0.19 21.17
C ILE A 72 -11.39 -0.75 19.97
N ILE A 73 -11.60 -2.05 20.21
CA ILE A 73 -11.82 -3.02 19.13
C ILE A 73 -13.11 -2.68 18.37
N SER A 74 -14.17 -2.28 19.08
CA SER A 74 -15.43 -1.88 18.46
C SER A 74 -15.24 -0.67 17.53
N ILE A 75 -14.51 0.34 17.98
CA ILE A 75 -14.19 1.55 17.18
C ILE A 75 -13.35 1.18 15.96
N LEU A 76 -12.29 0.39 16.12
CA LEU A 76 -11.42 0.00 14.99
C LEU A 76 -12.17 -0.81 13.92
N ARG A 77 -13.16 -1.62 14.33
CA ARG A 77 -14.04 -2.33 13.40
C ARG A 77 -15.00 -1.37 12.69
N GLU A 78 -15.54 -0.38 13.40
CA GLU A 78 -16.41 0.64 12.82
C GLU A 78 -15.67 1.49 11.78
N VAL A 79 -14.42 1.89 12.06
CA VAL A 79 -13.62 2.74 11.16
C VAL A 79 -12.68 1.95 10.24
N ALA A 80 -12.83 0.62 10.14
CA ALA A 80 -11.92 -0.22 9.36
C ALA A 80 -11.79 0.23 7.90
N GLU A 81 -12.87 0.74 7.30
CA GLU A 81 -12.89 1.26 5.93
C GLU A 81 -11.97 2.49 5.74
N LEU A 82 -11.74 3.30 6.79
CA LEU A 82 -10.85 4.46 6.74
C LEU A 82 -9.39 4.06 6.48
N PHE A 83 -9.02 2.85 6.89
CA PHE A 83 -7.67 2.30 6.73
C PHE A 83 -7.52 1.50 5.43
N ASN A 84 -8.51 1.53 4.53
CA ASN A 84 -8.37 0.88 3.24
C ASN A 84 -7.20 1.51 2.46
N PRO A 85 -6.16 0.75 2.10
CA PRO A 85 -5.00 1.30 1.39
C PRO A 85 -5.32 1.65 -0.06
N THR A 86 -6.47 1.20 -0.59
CA THR A 86 -6.89 1.52 -1.94
C THR A 86 -7.57 2.90 -1.97
N PRO A 87 -7.08 3.84 -2.80
CA PRO A 87 -7.71 5.15 -2.91
C PRO A 87 -9.15 5.02 -3.40
N SER A 88 -10.09 5.65 -2.70
CA SER A 88 -11.47 5.72 -3.15
C SER A 88 -11.71 6.92 -4.07
N VAL A 89 -12.65 6.79 -5.01
CA VAL A 89 -13.12 7.91 -5.83
C VAL A 89 -14.25 8.60 -5.08
N ILE A 90 -14.03 9.86 -4.67
CA ILE A 90 -15.05 10.66 -3.98
C ILE A 90 -16.06 11.16 -5.01
N LYS A 91 -17.33 10.72 -4.86
CA LYS A 91 -18.46 11.27 -5.62
C LYS A 91 -18.87 12.58 -4.96
N THR A 92 -18.62 13.70 -5.63
CA THR A 92 -18.99 15.03 -5.15
C THR A 92 -19.71 15.79 -6.25
N ASP A 93 -20.73 16.58 -5.86
CA ASP A 93 -21.44 17.50 -6.77
C ASP A 93 -20.60 18.74 -7.11
N PHE A 94 -19.48 18.93 -6.41
CA PHE A 94 -18.55 20.05 -6.59
C PHE A 94 -17.23 19.56 -7.19
N PRO A 95 -17.17 19.34 -8.52
CA PRO A 95 -15.93 18.93 -9.17
C PRO A 95 -14.86 20.02 -9.02
N HIS A 96 -13.62 19.60 -8.77
CA HIS A 96 -12.50 20.54 -8.71
C HIS A 96 -12.26 21.19 -10.08
N GLN A 97 -12.25 22.53 -10.11
CA GLN A 97 -12.04 23.30 -11.35
C GLN A 97 -10.72 24.06 -11.29
N LEU A 98 -9.85 23.79 -12.26
CA LEU A 98 -8.62 24.54 -12.46
C LEU A 98 -8.92 25.80 -13.26
N ARG A 99 -8.72 26.97 -12.65
CA ARG A 99 -8.84 28.26 -13.33
C ARG A 99 -7.54 28.59 -14.04
N LEU A 100 -7.61 29.00 -15.30
CA LEU A 100 -6.45 29.34 -16.11
C LEU A 100 -6.38 30.86 -16.36
N THR A 101 -5.17 31.41 -16.45
CA THR A 101 -4.91 32.80 -16.81
C THR A 101 -5.15 33.04 -18.30
N ASN A 102 -4.90 32.04 -19.13
CA ASN A 102 -5.26 32.01 -20.54
C ASN A 102 -5.78 30.63 -20.95
N TYR A 103 -6.60 30.60 -22.00
CA TYR A 103 -7.19 29.36 -22.53
C TYR A 103 -6.40 28.78 -23.71
N GLN A 104 -5.13 29.17 -23.86
CA GLN A 104 -4.29 28.63 -24.93
C GLN A 104 -3.85 27.20 -24.56
N PRO A 105 -4.18 26.18 -25.37
CA PRO A 105 -3.87 24.81 -24.98
C PRO A 105 -2.38 24.52 -24.98
N CYS A 106 -1.88 24.00 -23.86
CA CYS A 106 -0.52 23.47 -23.77
C CYS A 106 -0.49 22.07 -24.39
N ARG A 107 0.25 21.91 -25.50
CA ARG A 107 0.43 20.62 -26.17
C ARG A 107 1.88 20.17 -26.10
N ALA A 108 2.12 19.05 -25.44
CA ALA A 108 3.40 18.37 -25.50
C ALA A 108 3.50 17.56 -26.80
N ARG A 109 4.64 17.67 -27.50
CA ARG A 109 4.97 16.81 -28.65
C ARG A 109 5.16 15.38 -28.18
N MET A 110 4.53 14.42 -28.83
CA MET A 110 4.67 13.00 -28.49
C MET A 110 6.14 12.57 -28.41
N ARG A 111 6.53 12.00 -27.28
CA ARG A 111 7.86 11.45 -27.04
C ARG A 111 7.92 10.02 -27.60
N ARG A 112 9.08 9.64 -28.13
CA ARG A 112 9.38 8.24 -28.47
C ARG A 112 9.80 7.50 -27.20
N TYR A 113 9.21 6.34 -26.97
CA TYR A 113 9.50 5.48 -25.83
C TYR A 113 10.21 4.21 -26.30
N SER A 114 11.10 3.68 -25.47
CA SER A 114 11.67 2.35 -25.68
C SER A 114 10.58 1.27 -25.53
N PRO A 115 10.82 0.03 -25.98
CA PRO A 115 9.87 -1.08 -25.78
C PRO A 115 9.52 -1.31 -24.31
N GLU A 116 10.50 -1.22 -23.41
CA GLU A 116 10.31 -1.39 -21.96
C GLU A 116 9.51 -0.25 -21.34
N GLU A 117 9.83 1.00 -21.73
CA GLU A 117 9.08 2.17 -21.29
C GLU A 117 7.62 2.07 -21.74
N THR A 118 7.39 1.64 -22.98
CA THR A 118 6.05 1.48 -23.53
C THR A 118 5.25 0.42 -22.79
N ARG A 119 5.88 -0.70 -22.41
CA ARG A 119 5.24 -1.75 -21.60
C ARG A 119 4.81 -1.21 -20.24
N THR A 120 5.73 -0.55 -19.53
CA THR A 120 5.47 0.05 -18.22
C THR A 120 4.33 1.07 -18.27
N LEU A 121 4.32 1.93 -19.30
CA LEU A 121 3.24 2.90 -19.51
C LEU A 121 1.89 2.24 -19.76
N ARG A 122 1.83 1.17 -20.56
CA ARG A 122 0.58 0.44 -20.82
C ARG A 122 0.03 -0.24 -19.59
N GLU A 123 0.89 -0.88 -18.80
CA GLU A 123 0.52 -1.54 -17.54
C GLU A 123 -0.05 -0.51 -16.57
N HIS A 124 0.64 0.63 -16.37
CA HIS A 124 0.16 1.70 -15.51
C HIS A 124 -1.17 2.32 -15.97
N ILE A 125 -1.33 2.58 -17.27
CA ILE A 125 -2.60 3.11 -17.81
C ILE A 125 -3.74 2.11 -17.59
N LYS A 126 -3.48 0.81 -17.74
CA LYS A 126 -4.48 -0.24 -17.50
C LYS A 126 -4.93 -0.25 -16.04
N GLU A 127 -4.00 -0.14 -15.09
CA GLU A 127 -4.30 -0.04 -13.66
C GLU A 127 -5.18 1.18 -13.36
N LEU A 128 -4.84 2.35 -13.91
CA LEU A 128 -5.63 3.57 -13.74
C LEU A 128 -7.05 3.45 -14.31
N TYR A 129 -7.23 2.73 -15.42
CA TYR A 129 -8.55 2.47 -16.00
C TYR A 129 -9.34 1.48 -15.15
N GLN A 130 -8.72 0.40 -14.67
CA GLN A 130 -9.37 -0.59 -13.81
C GLN A 130 -9.80 0.02 -12.47
N ALA A 131 -8.98 0.91 -11.91
CA ALA A 131 -9.29 1.64 -10.69
C ALA A 131 -10.30 2.79 -10.89
N GLY A 132 -10.63 3.15 -12.13
CA GLY A 132 -11.55 4.25 -12.44
C GLY A 132 -10.96 5.65 -12.26
N TYR A 133 -9.64 5.79 -12.12
CA TYR A 133 -8.96 7.08 -11.96
C TYR A 133 -8.72 7.81 -13.28
N ALA A 134 -8.66 7.08 -14.40
CA ALA A 134 -8.48 7.65 -15.73
C ALA A 134 -9.57 7.18 -16.70
N ARG A 135 -9.79 7.98 -17.75
CA ARG A 135 -10.70 7.66 -18.86
C ARG A 135 -10.16 8.20 -20.18
N PRO A 136 -10.53 7.60 -21.33
CA PRO A 136 -10.28 8.20 -22.63
C PRO A 136 -10.88 9.62 -22.71
N SER A 137 -10.13 10.56 -23.30
CA SER A 137 -10.59 11.93 -23.51
C SER A 137 -10.02 12.51 -24.81
N VAL A 138 -10.74 13.46 -25.40
CA VAL A 138 -10.28 14.25 -26.55
C VAL A 138 -10.02 15.67 -26.07
N SER A 139 -8.88 15.86 -25.40
CA SER A 139 -8.50 17.15 -24.83
C SER A 139 -7.59 17.93 -25.78
N PRO A 140 -7.77 19.25 -25.93
CA PRO A 140 -6.80 20.08 -26.65
C PRO A 140 -5.47 20.25 -25.88
N TYR A 141 -5.44 19.91 -24.58
CA TYR A 141 -4.26 19.90 -23.72
C TYR A 141 -3.60 18.53 -23.72
N SER A 142 -2.26 18.48 -23.79
CA SER A 142 -1.50 17.23 -23.70
C SER A 142 -0.22 17.40 -22.90
N ALA A 143 0.13 16.37 -22.14
CA ALA A 143 1.36 16.28 -21.38
C ALA A 143 2.05 14.94 -21.65
N ASN A 144 3.38 14.93 -21.63
CA ASN A 144 4.15 13.70 -21.82
C ASN A 144 4.41 13.02 -20.48
N PRO A 145 4.17 11.70 -20.38
CA PRO A 145 4.67 10.91 -19.27
C PRO A 145 6.17 10.63 -19.42
N PHE A 146 6.86 10.48 -18.30
CA PHE A 146 8.24 10.04 -18.18
C PHE A 146 8.34 8.99 -17.07
N ILE A 147 9.28 8.06 -17.21
CA ILE A 147 9.52 7.01 -16.22
C ILE A 147 10.71 7.41 -15.36
N VAL A 148 10.56 7.25 -14.05
CA VAL A 148 11.62 7.49 -13.07
C VAL A 148 11.76 6.24 -12.22
N PRO A 149 12.98 5.78 -11.91
CA PRO A 149 13.17 4.69 -10.95
C PRO A 149 12.82 5.16 -9.54
N LYS A 150 12.17 4.29 -8.77
CA LYS A 150 12.04 4.41 -7.32
C LYS A 150 13.28 3.80 -6.65
N SER A 151 13.43 4.07 -5.35
CA SER A 151 14.52 3.52 -4.53
C SER A 151 14.47 1.99 -4.39
N ASP A 152 13.29 1.39 -4.50
CA ASP A 152 13.05 -0.05 -4.48
C ASP A 152 13.37 -0.75 -5.83
N GLY A 153 13.78 0.02 -6.85
CA GLY A 153 14.05 -0.48 -8.21
C GLY A 153 12.81 -0.54 -9.12
N SER A 154 11.61 -0.31 -8.59
CA SER A 154 10.38 -0.23 -9.39
C SER A 154 10.32 1.06 -10.22
N ALA A 155 9.58 1.04 -11.32
CA ALA A 155 9.36 2.22 -12.16
C ALA A 155 8.14 3.02 -11.68
N ARG A 156 8.23 4.36 -11.65
CA ARG A 156 7.08 5.26 -11.50
C ARG A 156 6.85 6.06 -12.79
N VAL A 157 5.60 6.08 -13.24
CA VAL A 157 5.17 6.96 -14.33
C VAL A 157 4.85 8.34 -13.75
N VAL A 158 5.46 9.38 -14.31
CA VAL A 158 5.29 10.77 -13.86
C VAL A 158 4.89 11.62 -15.06
N ILE A 159 3.94 12.53 -14.88
CA ILE A 159 3.45 13.39 -15.96
C ILE A 159 3.99 14.81 -15.77
N ASN A 160 4.55 15.39 -16.83
CA ASN A 160 5.09 16.75 -16.77
C ASN A 160 3.97 17.79 -16.93
N PHE A 161 3.39 18.24 -15.81
CA PHE A 161 2.40 19.32 -15.79
C PHE A 161 3.00 20.74 -15.72
N ARG A 162 4.33 20.91 -15.79
CA ARG A 162 4.96 22.25 -15.68
C ARG A 162 4.38 23.28 -16.67
N PRO A 163 4.13 22.95 -17.96
CA PRO A 163 3.52 23.92 -18.88
C PRO A 163 2.11 24.35 -18.44
N LEU A 164 1.28 23.40 -18.00
CA LEU A 164 -0.06 23.68 -17.50
C LEU A 164 -0.03 24.52 -16.22
N ASN A 165 0.84 24.16 -15.27
CA ASN A 165 0.99 24.86 -14.00
C ASN A 165 1.38 26.34 -14.16
N LYS A 166 2.07 26.72 -15.25
CA LYS A 166 2.40 28.12 -15.55
C LYS A 166 1.19 28.97 -15.93
N ILE A 167 0.18 28.36 -16.52
CA ILE A 167 -1.06 29.05 -16.93
C ILE A 167 -2.19 28.85 -15.92
N THR A 168 -2.02 28.01 -14.90
CA THR A 168 -3.00 27.86 -13.81
C THR A 168 -2.92 29.04 -12.85
N ILE A 169 -4.06 29.62 -12.50
CA ILE A 169 -4.17 30.66 -11.46
C ILE A 169 -3.82 30.02 -10.12
N ARG A 170 -2.84 30.59 -9.42
CA ARG A 170 -2.43 30.10 -8.10
C ARG A 170 -3.56 30.35 -7.10
N VAL A 171 -4.00 29.28 -6.45
CA VAL A 171 -4.88 29.36 -5.29
C VAL A 171 -4.00 29.32 -4.04
N GLU A 172 -4.14 30.31 -3.18
CA GLU A 172 -3.47 30.33 -1.89
C GLU A 172 -4.22 29.41 -0.92
N TYR A 173 -3.59 28.30 -0.56
CA TYR A 173 -4.03 27.46 0.52
C TYR A 173 -3.17 27.77 1.74
N ARG A 174 -3.82 28.09 2.86
CA ARG A 174 -3.12 28.21 4.14
C ARG A 174 -2.83 26.82 4.66
N PHE A 175 -1.60 26.37 4.46
CA PHE A 175 -1.05 25.25 5.22
C PHE A 175 -0.51 25.80 6.53
N GLN A 176 -0.92 25.20 7.64
CA GLN A 176 -0.29 25.48 8.93
C GLN A 176 1.04 24.75 8.95
N GLU A 177 2.14 25.48 9.08
CA GLU A 177 3.44 24.86 9.38
C GLU A 177 3.34 24.27 10.80
N LEU A 178 3.56 22.96 10.92
CA LEU A 178 3.71 22.31 12.21
C LEU A 178 5.10 22.71 12.73
N ALA A 179 5.11 23.54 13.78
CA ALA A 179 6.32 24.01 14.46
C ALA A 179 7.02 22.88 15.24
#